data_AF-A0A2D7NLL8-F1
#
_entry.id   AF-A0A2D7NLL8-F1
#
_cell.length_a   1.000
_cell.length_b   1.000
_cell.length_c   1.000
_cell.angle_alpha   90.00
_cell.angle_beta   90.00
_cell.angle_gamma   90.00
#
_symmetry.space_group_name_H-M   'P 1'
#
loop_
_entity.id
_entity.type
_entity.pdbx_description
1 polymer ?
#
loop_
_entity_poly.entity_id
_entity_poly.type
_entity_poly.pdbx_seq_one_letter_code
_entity_poly.pdbx_strand_id
1 'polypeptide(L)' 'MRDHDFSATERHEPSKPLTRFEDGTLFFLLIIALGVIGIAIYLFIPKVQHFTYDPGTGKAYRQWTYGTVDVVDPDS' A
#
# COMPACT_ATOMS: atom_id res chain seq x y z
N MET A 1 -51.92 -3.43 7.97
CA MET A 1 -51.68 -4.65 7.18
C MET A 1 -50.55 -4.33 6.21
N ARG A 2 -49.49 -5.14 6.26
CA ARG A 2 -48.25 -5.00 5.51
C ARG A 2 -48.39 -5.81 4.23
N ASP A 3 -48.14 -5.17 3.09
CA ASP A 3 -47.77 -5.87 1.87
C ASP A 3 -46.33 -5.45 1.58
N HIS A 4 -45.38 -6.24 2.07
CA HIS A 4 -43.98 -6.10 1.70
C HIS A 4 -43.82 -6.70 0.32
N ASP A 5 -43.66 -5.85 -0.69
CA ASP A 5 -43.29 -6.27 -2.05
C ASP A 5 -41.88 -6.88 -2.03
N PHE A 6 -41.81 -8.20 -1.87
CA PHE A 6 -40.59 -9.00 -2.02
C PHE A 6 -40.21 -9.22 -3.51
N SER A 7 -40.62 -8.34 -4.43
CA SER A 7 -40.28 -8.49 -5.86
C SER A 7 -38.88 -7.99 -6.22
N ALA A 8 -38.15 -7.42 -5.26
CA ALA A 8 -36.71 -7.13 -5.39
C ALA A 8 -35.88 -8.40 -5.08
N THR A 9 -36.35 -9.56 -5.54
CA THR A 9 -35.49 -10.75 -5.58
C THR A 9 -34.42 -10.43 -6.60
N GLU A 10 -33.23 -10.05 -6.11
CA GLU A 10 -32.02 -9.90 -6.91
C GLU A 10 -31.99 -11.06 -7.90
N ARG A 11 -32.10 -10.76 -9.20
CA ARG A 11 -31.69 -11.72 -10.22
C ARG A 11 -30.19 -11.86 -10.05
N HIS A 12 -29.78 -12.73 -9.13
CA HIS A 12 -28.49 -13.38 -9.23
C HIS A 12 -28.58 -14.19 -10.52
N GLU A 13 -28.22 -13.56 -11.64
CA GLU A 13 -27.85 -14.29 -12.83
C GLU A 13 -26.82 -15.33 -12.38
N PRO A 14 -27.09 -16.62 -12.59
CA PRO A 14 -26.15 -17.64 -12.17
C PRO A 14 -24.83 -17.35 -12.86
N SER A 15 -23.83 -16.93 -12.08
CA SER A 15 -22.50 -16.64 -12.59
C SER A 15 -22.05 -17.87 -13.37
N LYS A 16 -21.90 -17.72 -14.68
CA LYS A 16 -21.45 -18.80 -15.55
C LYS A 16 -20.15 -19.35 -14.94
N PRO A 17 -20.01 -20.68 -14.79
CA PRO A 17 -18.79 -21.25 -14.24
C PRO A 17 -17.63 -20.78 -15.11
N LEU A 18 -16.65 -20.12 -14.49
CA LEU A 18 -15.50 -19.59 -15.20
C LEU A 18 -14.75 -20.73 -15.88
N THR A 19 -14.37 -20.49 -17.12
CA THR A 19 -13.45 -21.37 -17.82
C THR A 19 -12.08 -21.32 -17.16
N ARG A 20 -11.29 -22.40 -17.26
CA ARG A 20 -9.92 -22.46 -16.70
C ARG A 20 -9.02 -21.30 -17.17
N PHE A 21 -9.31 -20.72 -18.33
CA PHE A 21 -8.60 -19.57 -18.88
C PHE A 21 -8.98 -18.25 -18.19
N GLU A 22 -10.27 -18.04 -17.91
CA GLU A 22 -10.74 -16.86 -17.19
C GLU A 22 -10.23 -16.86 -15.75
N ASP A 23 -10.20 -18.03 -15.11
CA ASP A 23 -9.63 -18.20 -13.76
C ASP A 23 -8.12 -17.88 -13.72
N GLY A 24 -7.35 -18.38 -14.71
CA GLY A 24 -5.95 -18.01 -14.86
C GLY A 24 -5.75 -16.52 -15.10
N THR A 25 -6.59 -15.89 -15.93
CA THR A 25 -6.54 -14.45 -16.19
C THR A 25 -6.79 -13.63 -14.93
N LEU A 26 -7.80 -14.00 -14.13
CA LEU A 26 -8.09 -13.36 -12.85
C LEU A 26 -6.93 -13.49 -11.87
N PHE A 27 -6.27 -14.64 -11.83
CA PHE A 27 -5.09 -14.84 -11.00
C PHE A 27 -3.93 -13.90 -11.40
N PHE A 28 -3.65 -13.74 -12.70
CA PHE A 28 -2.63 -12.79 -13.16
C PHE A 28 -3.02 -11.34 -12.87
N LEU A 29 -4.30 -10.97 -13.05
CA LEU A 29 -4.78 -9.64 -12.68
C LEU A 29 -4.64 -9.37 -11.19
N LEU A 30 -4.87 -10.36 -10.34
CA LEU A 30 -4.65 -10.26 -8.89
C LEU A 30 -3.18 -10.00 -8.58
N ILE A 31 -2.25 -10.73 -9.20
CA ILE A 31 -0.81 -10.52 -9.00
C ILE A 31 -0.41 -9.10 -9.42
N ILE A 32 -0.90 -8.63 -10.57
CA ILE A 32 -0.62 -7.27 -11.05
C ILE A 32 -1.17 -6.24 -10.05
N ALA A 33 -2.41 -6.41 -9.59
CA ALA A 33 -3.02 -5.52 -8.61
C ALA A 33 -2.19 -5.44 -7.32
N LEU A 34 -1.75 -6.59 -6.78
CA LEU A 34 -0.88 -6.63 -5.60
C LEU A 34 0.46 -5.94 -5.86
N GLY A 35 1.05 -6.11 -7.04
CA GLY A 35 2.28 -5.41 -7.43
C GLY A 35 2.12 -3.90 -7.47
N VAL A 36 1.03 -3.41 -8.08
CA VAL A 36 0.72 -1.97 -8.15
C VAL A 36 0.48 -1.39 -6.75
N ILE A 37 -0.25 -2.09 -5.88
CA ILE A 37 -0.47 -1.68 -4.49
C ILE A 37 0.86 -1.59 -3.74
N GLY A 38 1.75 -2.58 -3.90
CA GLY A 38 3.07 -2.57 -3.27
C GLY A 38 3.94 -1.38 -3.71
N ILE A 39 3.95 -1.07 -5.02
CA ILE A 39 4.66 0.09 -5.56
C ILE A 39 4.06 1.39 -5.02
N ALA A 40 2.74 1.51 -4.98
CA ALA A 40 2.07 2.69 -4.43
C ALA A 40 2.47 2.89 -2.97
N ILE A 41 2.40 1.86 -2.14
CA ILE A 41 2.85 1.93 -0.73
C ILE A 41 4.29 2.41 -0.65
N TYR A 42 5.22 1.82 -1.43
CA TYR A 42 6.62 2.25 -1.43
C TYR A 42 6.80 3.74 -1.77
N LEU A 43 6.06 4.25 -2.76
CA LEU A 43 6.16 5.64 -3.19
C LEU A 43 5.52 6.62 -2.19
N PHE A 44 4.45 6.20 -1.50
CA PHE A 44 3.67 7.04 -0.61
C PHE A 44 4.03 6.90 0.87
N ILE A 45 4.93 5.98 1.24
CA ILE A 45 5.47 5.96 2.59
C ILE A 45 6.21 7.28 2.84
N PRO A 46 5.80 8.07 3.84
CA PRO A 46 6.43 9.35 4.13
C PRO A 46 7.89 9.14 4.54
N LYS A 47 8.80 9.81 3.84
CA LYS A 47 10.22 9.85 4.23
C LYS A 47 10.37 10.87 5.35
N VAL A 48 10.63 10.39 6.56
CA VAL A 48 10.84 11.24 7.72
C VAL A 48 12.35 11.45 7.94
N GLN A 49 12.73 12.68 8.24
CA GLN A 49 14.07 13.01 8.72
C GLN A 49 14.10 12.92 10.23
N HIS A 50 15.04 12.16 10.76
CA HIS A 50 15.32 12.09 12.19
C HIS A 50 16.65 12.78 12.47
N PHE A 51 16.64 13.68 13.45
CA PHE A 51 17.85 14.31 13.96
C PHE A 51 18.15 13.75 15.35
N THR A 52 19.35 13.21 15.51
CA THR A 52 19.83 12.70 16.80
C THR A 52 21.09 13.46 17.17
N TYR A 53 21.12 14.01 18.38
CA TYR A 53 22.30 14.67 18.93
C TYR A 53 23.01 13.70 19.87
N ASP A 54 24.31 13.46 19.62
CA ASP A 54 25.16 12.68 20.52
C ASP A 54 25.96 13.62 21.44
N PRO A 55 25.64 13.67 22.74
CA PRO A 55 26.35 14.54 23.69
C PRO A 55 27.79 14.09 23.97
N GLY A 56 28.18 12.85 23.65
CA GLY A 56 29.54 12.36 23.85
C GLY A 56 30.53 12.83 22.79
N THR A 57 30.07 12.96 21.55
CA THR A 57 30.89 13.41 20.41
C THR A 57 30.62 14.86 20.00
N GLY A 58 29.56 15.48 20.53
CA GLY A 58 29.14 16.85 20.20
C GLY A 58 28.59 16.99 18.78
N LYS A 59 28.23 15.87 18.12
CA LYS A 59 27.81 15.83 16.72
C LYS A 59 26.30 15.64 16.61
N ALA A 60 25.71 16.31 15.62
CA ALA A 60 24.35 16.06 15.19
C ALA A 60 24.37 15.10 14.00
N TYR A 61 23.48 14.11 14.02
CA TYR A 61 23.31 13.13 12.96
C TYR A 61 21.93 13.30 12.34
N ARG A 62 21.87 13.30 11.01
CA ARG A 62 20.64 13.29 10.24
C ARG A 62 20.47 11.92 9.61
N GLN A 63 19.34 11.28 9.87
CA GLN A 63 19.00 9.99 9.30
C GLN A 63 17.64 10.04 8.61
N TRP A 64 17.59 9.53 7.39
CA TRP A 64 16.33 9.29 6.68
C TRP A 64 15.76 7.91 7.05
N THR A 65 14.44 7.79 7.19
CA THR A 65 13.75 6.53 7.56
C THR A 65 14.20 5.30 6.75
N TYR A 66 14.59 5.48 5.49
CA TYR A 66 15.09 4.43 4.60
C TYR A 66 16.40 4.82 3.89
N GLY A 67 17.23 5.65 4.54
CA GLY A 67 18.44 6.20 3.93
C GLY A 67 19.66 6.17 4.84
N THR A 68 20.73 6.77 4.35
CA THR A 68 22.02 6.85 5.04
C THR A 68 21.96 7.83 6.22
N VAL A 69 22.85 7.61 7.18
CA VAL A 69 23.10 8.51 8.31
C VAL A 69 24.19 9.48 7.89
N ASP A 70 23.90 10.78 7.89
CA ASP A 70 24.86 11.83 7.60
C ASP A 70 25.19 12.59 8.90
N VAL A 71 26.45 12.99 9.08
CA VAL A 71 26.84 13.95 10.12
C VAL A 71 26.46 15.34 9.63
N VAL A 72 25.79 16.13 10.46
CA VAL A 72 25.43 17.52 10.15
C VAL A 72 26.57 18.40 10.65
N ASP A 73 27.39 18.89 9.72
CA ASP A 73 28.33 19.97 10.01
C ASP A 73 27.60 21.32 9.95
N PRO A 74 27.69 22.16 10.99
CA PRO A 74 26.90 23.41 11.08
C PRO A 74 27.34 24.54 10.15
N ASP A 75 28.41 24.38 9.36
CA ASP A 75 29.08 25.47 8.61
C ASP A 75 28.97 25.36 7.07
N SER A 76 27.84 24.92 6.52
CA SER A 76 27.57 24.95 5.06
C SER A 76 26.28 25.67 4.68
#